data_AF-A0A0Q0VQ54-F1
#
_entry.id   AF-A0A0Q0VQ54-F1
#
_cell.length_a   1.000
_cell.length_b   1.000
_cell.length_c   1.000
_cell.angle_alpha   90.00
_cell.angle_beta   90.00
_cell.angle_gamma   90.00
#
_symmetry.space_group_name_H-M   'P 1'
#
loop_
_entity.id
_entity.type
_entity.pdbx_description
1 polymer ?
#
loop_
_entity_poly.entity_id
_entity_poly.type
_entity_poly.pdbx_seq_one_letter_code
_entity_poly.pdbx_strand_id
1 'polypeptide(L)'
;MLKIISGSWYNENVYFKFRIHKMSFWKRHLARLIFLPLALWMRTKMIIGNKLIIPNLEIFIMNPCNPYCKDCKDLNSSRSQNFDFDIECLVQDVDDFLGNVDRVHRFIVTGSETFLCRDLNKLLSHLIRQDKIDLINIFTKGFIIPDSNILALLKNGKMLVTISNYPVNDSKNRSQLLAALEENHINYLIKDTWRDLGRYNPVASDRETDLKNRFKQCISKNFHILSNGEYHICLRSSHGKQLDQFSPDDSEDIIFRGRKDPRLFKKELRKLLQKKYITACSKCRGSYREMAIKDHLKKLSGNWYNENIYYKYRIHKMSLRMQYFARLILLPASMLLRFINSSLNRFEQPHVEMPITTRCNFHCRDCSNLITFFKHPVDFDLEMLVRDIDDFLSHVDRVHRFIVMGGETFLYRDLHKLLNYMIIQRKIDLIHLFTNGSIIPEPDITQLLKHRKLLVSISSFPVEVSPNKPRFVAEMEKNHINYIVEDKMWKDMGGFNPIVDNSIEAVKNRFAQCYSRGCHNLSNGEYHVCPRSVHGQALGQFTPDNSDKVIIRGRKDHQTVRKELLTLRQKEYINACRKCTGTLEEDIIPGIQLNKINLVN
;
A
#
# COMPACT_ATOMS: atom_id res chain seq x y z
N MET A 1 -11.74 -20.97 4.03
CA MET A 1 -12.02 -22.21 3.26
C MET A 1 -13.02 -22.01 2.12
N LEU A 2 -14.30 -21.73 2.38
CA LEU A 2 -15.34 -21.61 1.32
C LEU A 2 -14.91 -20.80 0.08
N LYS A 3 -14.37 -19.60 0.27
CA LYS A 3 -13.92 -18.72 -0.82
C LYS A 3 -12.72 -19.25 -1.63
N ILE A 4 -11.91 -20.12 -1.03
CA ILE A 4 -10.80 -20.84 -1.69
C ILE A 4 -11.39 -21.98 -2.54
N ILE A 5 -12.42 -22.65 -2.00
CA ILE A 5 -13.07 -23.83 -2.56
C ILE A 5 -14.07 -23.48 -3.69
N SER A 6 -14.78 -22.36 -3.59
CA SER A 6 -15.78 -21.93 -4.59
C SER A 6 -15.40 -20.70 -5.42
N GLY A 7 -14.23 -20.09 -5.17
CA GLY A 7 -13.78 -18.90 -5.91
C GLY A 7 -14.64 -17.65 -5.65
N SER A 8 -14.66 -16.72 -6.62
CA SER A 8 -15.55 -15.54 -6.57
C SER A 8 -17.01 -15.91 -6.85
N TRP A 9 -17.23 -17.01 -7.58
CA TRP A 9 -18.54 -17.53 -8.01
C TRP A 9 -19.58 -17.57 -6.90
N TYR A 10 -19.24 -18.12 -5.73
CA TYR A 10 -20.19 -18.20 -4.61
C TYR A 10 -20.61 -16.82 -4.12
N ASN A 11 -19.68 -15.86 -4.07
CA ASN A 11 -20.04 -14.51 -3.64
C ASN A 11 -20.94 -13.84 -4.68
N GLU A 12 -20.63 -14.01 -5.96
CA GLU A 12 -21.33 -13.34 -7.07
C GLU A 12 -22.70 -13.95 -7.37
N ASN A 13 -22.81 -15.28 -7.48
CA ASN A 13 -24.03 -15.98 -7.91
C ASN A 13 -24.97 -16.42 -6.80
N VAL A 14 -24.46 -16.59 -5.58
CA VAL A 14 -25.25 -17.11 -4.47
C VAL A 14 -25.40 -16.06 -3.39
N TYR A 15 -24.29 -15.52 -2.91
CA TYR A 15 -24.27 -14.66 -1.73
C TYR A 15 -25.02 -13.34 -1.93
N PHE A 16 -24.78 -12.63 -3.04
CA PHE A 16 -25.48 -11.37 -3.31
C PHE A 16 -26.85 -11.57 -3.96
N LYS A 17 -26.98 -12.56 -4.85
CA LYS A 17 -28.23 -12.88 -5.55
C LYS A 17 -29.35 -13.30 -4.60
N PHE A 18 -29.06 -14.22 -3.66
CA PHE A 18 -30.03 -14.67 -2.65
C PHE A 18 -30.03 -13.82 -1.38
N ARG A 19 -29.49 -12.59 -1.44
CA ARG A 19 -29.47 -11.64 -0.32
C ARG A 19 -28.87 -12.20 0.98
N ILE A 20 -27.98 -13.20 0.89
CA ILE A 20 -27.34 -13.85 2.05
C ILE A 20 -26.50 -12.83 2.83
N HIS A 21 -26.03 -11.76 2.19
CA HIS A 21 -25.34 -10.66 2.86
C HIS A 21 -26.21 -9.87 3.83
N LYS A 22 -27.54 -9.85 3.66
CA LYS A 22 -28.48 -9.20 4.58
C LYS A 22 -28.91 -10.09 5.75
N MET A 23 -28.59 -11.39 5.71
CA MET A 23 -28.92 -12.33 6.79
C MET A 23 -28.04 -12.09 8.03
N SER A 24 -28.60 -12.44 9.21
CA SER A 24 -27.86 -12.48 10.48
C SER A 24 -26.66 -13.44 10.40
N PHE A 25 -25.68 -13.26 11.29
CA PHE A 25 -24.42 -14.02 11.26
C PHE A 25 -24.65 -15.54 11.14
N TRP A 26 -25.49 -16.12 12.00
CA TRP A 26 -25.76 -17.56 12.00
C TRP A 26 -26.49 -18.05 10.75
N LYS A 27 -27.54 -17.35 10.30
CA LYS A 27 -28.27 -17.68 9.07
C LYS A 27 -27.37 -17.60 7.83
N ARG A 28 -26.48 -16.59 7.79
CA ARG A 28 -25.48 -16.41 6.74
C ARG A 28 -24.47 -17.57 6.70
N HIS A 29 -24.02 -18.04 7.86
CA HIS A 29 -23.10 -19.17 7.96
C HIS A 29 -23.77 -20.49 7.56
N LEU A 30 -25.01 -20.71 7.97
CA LEU A 30 -25.79 -21.88 7.58
C LEU A 30 -26.07 -21.90 6.08
N ALA A 31 -26.53 -20.79 5.50
CA ALA A 31 -26.74 -20.67 4.05
C ALA A 31 -25.44 -20.93 3.27
N ARG A 32 -24.30 -20.49 3.79
CA ARG A 32 -22.98 -20.79 3.22
C ARG A 32 -22.63 -22.27 3.19
N LEU A 33 -23.01 -23.03 4.20
CA LEU A 33 -22.81 -24.48 4.23
C LEU A 33 -23.77 -25.19 3.28
N ILE A 34 -25.05 -24.79 3.28
CA ILE A 34 -26.09 -25.39 2.42
C ILE A 34 -25.74 -25.23 0.94
N PHE A 35 -25.30 -24.05 0.53
CA PHE A 35 -24.99 -23.78 -0.89
C PHE A 35 -23.56 -24.19 -1.30
N LEU A 36 -22.73 -24.71 -0.39
CA LEU A 36 -21.36 -25.12 -0.71
C LEU A 36 -21.29 -26.29 -1.70
N PRO A 37 -22.05 -27.40 -1.54
CA PRO A 37 -22.03 -28.50 -2.49
C PRO A 37 -22.45 -28.08 -3.90
N LEU A 38 -23.48 -27.24 -4.01
CA LEU A 38 -23.92 -26.67 -5.28
C LEU A 38 -22.83 -25.81 -5.93
N ALA A 39 -22.12 -25.00 -5.14
CA ALA A 39 -21.03 -24.15 -5.63
C ALA A 39 -19.83 -24.97 -6.11
N LEU A 40 -19.50 -26.04 -5.39
CA LEU A 40 -18.47 -26.99 -5.78
C LEU A 40 -18.84 -27.71 -7.07
N TRP A 41 -20.05 -28.26 -7.14
CA TRP A 41 -20.55 -28.96 -8.32
C TRP A 41 -20.57 -28.06 -9.56
N MET A 42 -21.09 -26.83 -9.44
CA MET A 42 -21.07 -25.84 -10.52
C MET A 42 -19.65 -25.52 -10.97
N ARG A 43 -18.72 -25.29 -10.03
CA ARG A 43 -17.31 -25.01 -10.34
C ARG A 43 -16.65 -26.18 -11.06
N THR A 44 -16.90 -27.42 -10.63
CA THR A 44 -16.36 -28.63 -11.27
C THR A 44 -16.93 -28.83 -12.67
N LYS A 45 -18.25 -28.65 -12.86
CA LYS A 45 -18.90 -28.69 -14.18
C LYS A 45 -18.35 -27.62 -15.13
N MET A 46 -18.06 -26.43 -14.62
CA MET A 46 -17.48 -25.33 -15.40
C MET A 46 -16.05 -25.65 -15.85
N ILE A 47 -15.23 -26.27 -15.00
CA ILE A 47 -13.86 -26.68 -15.33
C ILE A 47 -13.86 -27.78 -16.39
N ILE A 48 -14.75 -28.77 -16.26
CA ILE A 48 -14.86 -29.90 -17.20
C ILE A 48 -15.43 -29.46 -18.56
N GLY A 49 -16.35 -28.50 -18.58
CA GLY A 49 -17.06 -28.08 -19.79
C GLY A 49 -16.32 -27.10 -20.72
N ASN A 50 -15.06 -26.75 -20.44
CA ASN A 50 -14.25 -25.78 -21.19
C ASN A 50 -14.97 -24.43 -21.51
N LYS A 51 -15.92 -24.01 -20.66
CA LYS A 51 -16.68 -22.76 -20.84
C LYS A 51 -15.84 -21.55 -20.47
N LEU A 52 -15.89 -20.49 -21.27
CA LEU A 52 -15.24 -19.21 -21.00
C LEU A 52 -16.19 -18.31 -20.21
N ILE A 53 -15.87 -18.14 -18.93
CA ILE A 53 -16.75 -17.46 -17.98
C ILE A 53 -16.02 -16.28 -17.35
N ILE A 54 -16.66 -15.12 -17.41
CA ILE A 54 -16.11 -13.85 -16.95
C ILE A 54 -16.69 -13.53 -15.56
N PRO A 55 -15.85 -13.41 -14.51
CA PRO A 55 -16.35 -13.24 -13.15
C PRO A 55 -16.98 -11.86 -12.93
N ASN A 56 -16.23 -10.80 -13.24
CA ASN A 56 -16.75 -9.44 -13.22
C ASN A 56 -16.35 -8.76 -14.53
N LEU A 57 -17.36 -8.31 -15.27
CA LEU A 57 -17.22 -7.48 -16.46
C LEU A 57 -17.80 -6.12 -16.16
N GLU A 58 -17.07 -5.06 -16.46
CA GLU A 58 -17.43 -3.69 -16.13
C GLU A 58 -17.47 -2.85 -17.40
N ILE A 59 -18.50 -2.01 -17.50
CA ILE A 59 -18.57 -0.94 -18.48
C ILE A 59 -18.60 0.39 -17.73
N PHE A 60 -17.92 1.36 -18.32
CA PHE A 60 -17.87 2.71 -17.79
C PHE A 60 -18.80 3.59 -18.63
N ILE A 61 -19.92 3.99 -18.05
CA ILE A 61 -20.85 4.98 -18.61
C ILE A 61 -20.50 6.34 -18.01
N MET A 62 -19.99 7.25 -18.83
CA MET A 62 -19.45 8.52 -18.33
C MET A 62 -20.53 9.60 -18.29
N ASN A 63 -20.42 10.44 -17.25
CA ASN A 63 -21.08 11.74 -17.11
C ASN A 63 -20.04 12.71 -16.51
N PRO A 64 -20.25 14.04 -16.56
CA PRO A 64 -19.39 14.99 -15.85
C PRO A 64 -19.23 14.59 -14.38
N CYS A 65 -18.00 14.34 -13.95
CA CYS A 65 -17.68 13.96 -12.58
C CYS A 65 -17.25 15.21 -11.80
N ASN A 66 -18.15 15.79 -11.00
CA ASN A 66 -17.83 17.01 -10.24
C ASN A 66 -16.97 16.83 -8.97
N PRO A 67 -16.70 15.63 -8.40
CA PRO A 67 -15.73 15.53 -7.32
C PRO A 67 -14.31 15.34 -7.87
N TYR A 68 -13.41 16.23 -7.45
CA TYR A 68 -11.96 16.12 -7.54
C TYR A 68 -11.41 14.97 -6.68
N CYS A 69 -11.85 13.73 -6.96
CA CYS A 69 -11.38 12.54 -6.26
C CYS A 69 -9.89 12.35 -6.56
N LYS A 70 -9.05 12.69 -5.58
CA LYS A 70 -7.59 12.58 -5.63
C LYS A 70 -7.10 11.18 -6.05
N ASP A 71 -7.78 10.14 -5.57
CA ASP A 71 -7.40 8.73 -5.75
C ASP A 71 -8.47 7.94 -6.53
N CYS A 72 -9.12 8.60 -7.50
CA CYS A 72 -10.15 7.97 -8.32
C CYS A 72 -9.62 6.72 -9.03
N LYS A 73 -10.28 5.56 -8.84
CA LYS A 73 -9.93 4.33 -9.58
C LYS A 73 -10.03 4.54 -11.09
N ASP A 74 -10.97 5.40 -11.50
CA ASP A 74 -11.35 5.68 -12.88
C ASP A 74 -10.55 6.84 -13.52
N LEU A 75 -9.65 7.49 -12.76
CA LEU A 75 -8.79 8.58 -13.24
C LEU A 75 -9.55 9.79 -13.79
N ASN A 76 -10.78 10.03 -13.32
CA ASN A 76 -11.60 11.13 -13.83
C ASN A 76 -10.93 12.51 -13.67
N SER A 77 -10.11 12.70 -12.64
CA SER A 77 -9.35 13.94 -12.43
C SER A 77 -8.27 14.20 -13.48
N SER A 78 -7.91 13.20 -14.29
CA SER A 78 -6.92 13.30 -15.37
C SER A 78 -7.57 13.41 -16.76
N ARG A 79 -8.91 13.35 -16.87
CA ARG A 79 -9.63 13.49 -18.14
C ARG A 79 -9.91 14.97 -18.41
N SER A 80 -9.54 15.46 -19.59
CA SER A 80 -9.71 16.86 -20.00
C SER A 80 -11.07 17.16 -20.66
N GLN A 81 -11.83 16.14 -21.07
CA GLN A 81 -13.10 16.29 -21.80
C GLN A 81 -14.18 15.33 -21.29
N ASN A 82 -15.43 15.81 -21.26
CA ASN A 82 -16.62 14.99 -21.06
C ASN A 82 -17.04 14.40 -22.41
N PHE A 83 -17.08 13.07 -22.50
CA PHE A 83 -17.65 12.34 -23.63
C PHE A 83 -19.00 11.78 -23.19
N ASP A 84 -20.05 12.08 -23.95
CA ASP A 84 -21.33 11.38 -23.83
C ASP A 84 -21.21 10.09 -24.63
N PHE A 85 -21.45 8.94 -23.99
CA PHE A 85 -21.37 7.66 -24.68
C PHE A 85 -22.68 7.40 -25.43
N ASP A 86 -22.57 6.97 -26.69
CA ASP A 86 -23.70 6.44 -27.41
C ASP A 86 -24.11 5.08 -26.80
N ILE A 87 -25.28 5.07 -26.15
CA ILE A 87 -25.85 3.88 -25.51
C ILE A 87 -26.12 2.78 -26.54
N GLU A 88 -26.44 3.11 -27.80
CA GLU A 88 -26.65 2.12 -28.85
C GLU A 88 -25.33 1.42 -29.20
N CYS A 89 -24.25 2.19 -29.28
CA CYS A 89 -22.90 1.64 -29.45
C CYS A 89 -22.49 0.73 -28.29
N LEU A 90 -22.80 1.10 -27.05
CA LEU A 90 -22.54 0.26 -25.87
C LEU A 90 -23.38 -1.02 -25.86
N VAL A 91 -24.64 -0.95 -26.27
CA VAL A 91 -25.52 -2.12 -26.42
C VAL A 91 -24.95 -3.08 -27.46
N GLN A 92 -24.50 -2.56 -28.61
CA GLN A 92 -23.85 -3.37 -29.63
C GLN A 92 -22.56 -4.00 -29.12
N ASP A 93 -21.75 -3.25 -28.37
CA ASP A 93 -20.51 -3.77 -27.79
C ASP A 93 -20.77 -4.93 -26.81
N VAL A 94 -21.84 -4.80 -26.00
CA VAL A 94 -22.28 -5.86 -25.11
C VAL A 94 -22.71 -7.10 -25.88
N ASP A 95 -23.49 -6.94 -26.96
CA ASP A 95 -23.96 -8.07 -27.78
C ASP A 95 -22.81 -8.76 -28.49
N ASP A 96 -21.89 -8.01 -29.11
CA ASP A 96 -20.68 -8.54 -29.75
C ASP A 96 -19.84 -9.33 -28.74
N PHE A 97 -19.63 -8.79 -27.54
CA PHE A 97 -18.86 -9.49 -26.51
C PHE A 97 -19.58 -10.74 -26.01
N LEU A 98 -20.87 -10.64 -25.68
CA LEU A 98 -21.67 -11.76 -25.18
C LEU A 98 -21.83 -12.87 -26.23
N GLY A 99 -21.84 -12.54 -27.52
CA GLY A 99 -21.80 -13.51 -28.62
C GLY A 99 -20.57 -14.43 -28.54
N ASN A 100 -19.45 -13.91 -28.03
CA ASN A 100 -18.17 -14.59 -28.02
C ASN A 100 -17.82 -15.29 -26.67
N VAL A 101 -18.59 -15.05 -25.60
CA VAL A 101 -18.39 -15.71 -24.28
C VAL A 101 -19.56 -16.60 -23.88
N ASP A 102 -19.33 -17.48 -22.90
CA ASP A 102 -20.35 -18.43 -22.43
C ASP A 102 -21.20 -17.87 -21.27
N ARG A 103 -20.61 -17.06 -20.40
CA ARG A 103 -21.29 -16.48 -19.23
C ARG A 103 -20.55 -15.27 -18.67
N VAL A 104 -21.31 -14.31 -18.13
CA VAL A 104 -20.81 -13.22 -17.29
C VAL A 104 -21.51 -13.30 -15.93
N HIS A 105 -20.77 -13.53 -14.85
CA HIS A 105 -21.38 -13.67 -13.53
C HIS A 105 -21.84 -12.36 -12.94
N ARG A 106 -21.02 -11.33 -13.04
CA ARG A 106 -21.39 -9.98 -12.64
C ARG A 106 -21.07 -9.01 -13.75
N PHE A 107 -22.11 -8.43 -14.31
CA PHE A 107 -22.00 -7.29 -15.21
C PHE A 107 -22.13 -6.02 -14.38
N ILE A 108 -21.12 -5.16 -14.41
CA ILE A 108 -21.00 -3.97 -13.58
C ILE A 108 -21.21 -2.75 -14.47
N VAL A 109 -22.19 -1.93 -14.12
CA VAL A 109 -22.39 -0.63 -14.73
C VAL A 109 -21.86 0.40 -13.74
N THR A 110 -20.83 1.13 -14.13
CA THR A 110 -20.21 2.15 -13.29
C THR A 110 -20.08 3.45 -14.07
N GLY A 111 -19.89 4.55 -13.36
CA GLY A 111 -19.69 5.87 -13.94
C GLY A 111 -19.35 6.87 -12.85
N SER A 112 -19.25 8.14 -13.23
CA SER A 112 -19.13 9.24 -12.28
C SER A 112 -20.37 9.35 -11.38
N GLU A 113 -21.57 9.33 -11.95
CA GLU A 113 -22.83 9.03 -11.26
C GLU A 113 -23.76 8.35 -12.25
N THR A 114 -23.96 7.04 -12.04
CA THR A 114 -24.67 6.16 -12.98
C THR A 114 -26.09 6.62 -13.22
N PHE A 115 -26.81 7.07 -12.18
CA PHE A 115 -28.22 7.45 -12.33
C PHE A 115 -28.44 8.77 -13.09
N LEU A 116 -27.38 9.53 -13.40
CA LEU A 116 -27.48 10.69 -14.31
C LEU A 116 -27.36 10.29 -15.79
N CYS A 117 -27.04 9.03 -16.11
CA CYS A 117 -26.79 8.62 -17.49
C CYS A 117 -28.07 8.71 -18.30
N ARG A 118 -28.01 9.46 -19.42
CA ARG A 118 -29.10 9.50 -20.38
C ARG A 118 -29.36 8.09 -20.93
N ASP A 119 -30.63 7.76 -21.13
CA ASP A 119 -31.06 6.47 -21.69
C ASP A 119 -30.57 5.23 -20.92
N LEU A 120 -30.22 5.37 -19.62
CA LEU A 120 -29.85 4.24 -18.76
C LEU A 120 -30.93 3.14 -18.75
N ASN A 121 -32.20 3.52 -18.85
CA ASN A 121 -33.32 2.60 -18.94
C ASN A 121 -33.21 1.65 -20.14
N LYS A 122 -32.74 2.13 -21.31
CA LYS A 122 -32.54 1.31 -22.51
C LYS A 122 -31.45 0.27 -22.27
N LEU A 123 -30.30 0.71 -21.74
CA LEU A 123 -29.18 -0.17 -21.41
C LEU A 123 -29.58 -1.24 -20.37
N LEU A 124 -30.22 -0.85 -19.26
CA LEU A 124 -30.63 -1.80 -18.22
C LEU A 124 -31.67 -2.80 -18.74
N SER A 125 -32.65 -2.34 -19.51
CA SER A 125 -33.67 -3.20 -20.13
C SER A 125 -33.05 -4.21 -21.09
N HIS A 126 -31.99 -3.82 -21.81
CA HIS A 126 -31.21 -4.72 -22.65
C HIS A 126 -30.46 -5.76 -21.81
N LEU A 127 -29.66 -5.32 -20.83
CA LEU A 127 -28.88 -6.20 -19.96
C LEU A 127 -29.74 -7.23 -19.22
N ILE A 128 -30.93 -6.85 -18.75
CA ILE A 128 -31.86 -7.76 -18.06
C ILE A 128 -32.30 -8.92 -18.96
N ARG A 129 -32.52 -8.65 -20.26
CA ARG A 129 -32.95 -9.64 -21.27
C ARG A 129 -31.84 -10.66 -21.60
N GLN A 130 -30.58 -10.31 -21.37
CA GLN A 130 -29.45 -11.21 -21.63
C GLN A 130 -29.46 -12.40 -20.68
N ASP A 131 -29.57 -13.61 -21.23
CA ASP A 131 -29.58 -14.88 -20.50
C ASP A 131 -28.19 -15.25 -19.96
N LYS A 132 -27.13 -14.83 -20.67
CA LYS A 132 -25.72 -15.04 -20.31
C LYS A 132 -25.22 -14.21 -19.12
N ILE A 133 -26.00 -13.24 -18.63
CA ILE A 133 -25.66 -12.42 -17.46
C ILE A 133 -26.40 -12.94 -16.22
N ASP A 134 -25.64 -13.29 -15.17
CA ASP A 134 -26.22 -13.79 -13.91
C ASP A 134 -26.71 -12.68 -12.97
N LEU A 135 -25.95 -11.59 -12.86
CA LEU A 135 -26.20 -10.46 -11.96
C LEU A 135 -25.70 -9.16 -12.62
N ILE A 136 -26.53 -8.12 -12.59
CA ILE A 136 -26.23 -6.77 -13.04
C ILE A 136 -26.05 -5.91 -11.78
N ASN A 137 -24.91 -5.26 -11.65
CA ASN A 137 -24.56 -4.46 -10.48
C ASN A 137 -24.32 -3.01 -10.89
N ILE A 138 -25.16 -2.10 -10.40
CA ILE A 138 -25.00 -0.67 -10.62
C ILE A 138 -24.20 -0.07 -9.48
N PHE A 139 -23.11 0.63 -9.80
CA PHE A 139 -22.38 1.44 -8.82
C PHE A 139 -22.85 2.89 -8.87
N THR A 140 -23.23 3.44 -7.72
CA THR A 140 -23.65 4.84 -7.56
C THR A 140 -22.88 5.48 -6.40
N LYS A 141 -22.72 6.81 -6.44
CA LYS A 141 -22.22 7.56 -5.28
C LYS A 141 -23.30 7.75 -4.23
N GLY A 142 -24.57 7.54 -4.59
CA GLY A 142 -25.71 7.60 -3.69
C GLY A 142 -26.33 8.99 -3.57
N PHE A 143 -26.09 9.87 -4.54
CA PHE A 143 -26.59 11.26 -4.51
C PHE A 143 -27.89 11.47 -5.29
N ILE A 144 -28.25 10.54 -6.17
CA ILE A 144 -29.39 10.65 -7.08
C ILE A 144 -30.40 9.56 -6.76
N ILE A 145 -31.66 9.96 -6.65
CA ILE A 145 -32.80 9.06 -6.55
C ILE A 145 -33.24 8.76 -7.99
N PRO A 146 -33.19 7.51 -8.46
CA PRO A 146 -33.65 7.17 -9.79
C PRO A 146 -35.16 7.39 -9.93
N ASP A 147 -35.59 7.72 -11.16
CA ASP A 147 -37.02 7.85 -11.48
C ASP A 147 -37.78 6.52 -11.37
N SER A 148 -39.10 6.58 -11.50
CA SER A 148 -39.99 5.42 -11.41
C SER A 148 -39.70 4.33 -12.44
N ASN A 149 -39.24 4.71 -13.65
CA ASN A 149 -38.93 3.77 -14.73
C ASN A 149 -37.67 2.95 -14.38
N ILE A 150 -36.62 3.62 -13.91
CA ILE A 150 -35.40 2.95 -13.46
C ILE A 150 -35.70 2.11 -12.21
N LEU A 151 -36.44 2.65 -11.23
CA LEU A 151 -36.84 1.89 -10.03
C LEU A 151 -37.58 0.60 -10.37
N ALA A 152 -38.48 0.62 -11.37
CA ALA A 152 -39.17 -0.58 -11.83
C ALA A 152 -38.19 -1.65 -12.38
N LEU A 153 -37.18 -1.24 -13.15
CA LEU A 153 -36.14 -2.16 -13.65
C LEU A 153 -35.28 -2.71 -12.52
N LEU A 154 -34.93 -1.89 -11.53
CA LEU A 154 -34.11 -2.28 -10.37
C LEU A 154 -34.77 -3.35 -9.48
N LYS A 155 -36.10 -3.52 -9.55
CA LYS A 155 -36.82 -4.60 -8.83
C LYS A 155 -36.50 -5.99 -9.36
N ASN A 156 -35.96 -6.10 -10.58
CA ASN A 156 -35.64 -7.40 -11.17
C ASN A 156 -34.61 -8.16 -10.31
N GLY A 157 -34.83 -9.48 -10.13
CA GLY A 157 -33.96 -10.32 -9.30
C GLY A 157 -32.51 -10.45 -9.78
N LYS A 158 -32.21 -10.05 -11.02
CA LYS A 158 -30.84 -9.93 -11.55
C LYS A 158 -30.13 -8.65 -11.10
N MET A 159 -30.83 -7.67 -10.49
CA MET A 159 -30.26 -6.37 -10.16
C MET A 159 -29.65 -6.32 -8.75
N LEU A 160 -28.56 -5.57 -8.63
CA LEU A 160 -27.94 -5.15 -7.37
C LEU A 160 -27.52 -3.69 -7.49
N VAL A 161 -27.82 -2.87 -6.49
CA VAL A 161 -27.31 -1.50 -6.37
C VAL A 161 -26.18 -1.46 -5.34
N THR A 162 -24.98 -1.04 -5.74
CA THR A 162 -23.83 -0.83 -4.86
C THR A 162 -23.62 0.67 -4.64
N ILE A 163 -23.77 1.13 -3.40
CA ILE A 163 -23.61 2.52 -3.01
C ILE A 163 -22.22 2.70 -2.40
N SER A 164 -21.42 3.61 -2.97
CA SER A 164 -20.08 3.94 -2.46
C SER A 164 -20.19 4.91 -1.28
N ASN A 165 -19.55 4.61 -0.15
CA ASN A 165 -19.62 5.45 1.03
C ASN A 165 -18.56 6.57 0.99
N TYR A 166 -18.93 7.76 0.52
CA TYR A 166 -18.06 8.94 0.56
C TYR A 166 -18.14 9.63 1.94
N PRO A 167 -17.00 10.06 2.53
CA PRO A 167 -17.00 10.81 3.80
C PRO A 167 -17.54 12.25 3.61
N VAL A 168 -18.73 12.47 4.15
CA VAL A 168 -19.33 13.71 4.71
C VAL A 168 -19.49 14.96 3.83
N ASN A 169 -20.74 15.25 3.43
CA ASN A 169 -21.50 16.48 3.75
C ASN A 169 -22.95 16.46 3.17
N ASP A 170 -23.29 15.54 2.25
CA ASP A 170 -24.63 15.43 1.64
C ASP A 170 -25.43 14.20 2.11
N SER A 171 -25.66 14.07 3.43
CA SER A 171 -26.35 12.90 4.00
C SER A 171 -27.84 12.79 3.63
N LYS A 172 -28.49 13.88 3.20
CA LYS A 172 -29.95 13.91 2.95
C LYS A 172 -30.38 13.01 1.78
N ASN A 173 -29.74 13.12 0.62
CA ASN A 173 -30.17 12.38 -0.57
C ASN A 173 -29.88 10.88 -0.46
N ARG A 174 -28.84 10.49 0.30
CA ARG A 174 -28.52 9.07 0.50
C ARG A 174 -29.55 8.37 1.35
N SER A 175 -30.00 8.98 2.44
CA SER A 175 -31.08 8.42 3.27
C SER A 175 -32.36 8.25 2.48
N GLN A 176 -32.67 9.21 1.60
CA GLN A 176 -33.83 9.14 0.70
C GLN A 176 -33.68 8.05 -0.36
N LEU A 177 -32.49 7.91 -0.97
CA LEU A 177 -32.22 6.80 -1.91
C LEU A 177 -32.36 5.46 -1.19
N LEU A 178 -31.80 5.31 0.01
CA LEU A 178 -31.94 4.08 0.79
C LEU A 178 -33.40 3.77 1.08
N ALA A 179 -34.19 4.77 1.51
CA ALA A 179 -35.63 4.61 1.72
C ALA A 179 -36.35 4.18 0.44
N ALA A 180 -36.08 4.82 -0.70
CA ALA A 180 -36.66 4.46 -1.98
C ALA A 180 -36.31 3.02 -2.40
N LEU A 181 -35.07 2.58 -2.19
CA LEU A 181 -34.64 1.22 -2.47
C LEU A 181 -35.31 0.20 -1.54
N GLU A 182 -35.52 0.55 -0.28
CA GLU A 182 -36.17 -0.31 0.72
C GLU A 182 -37.68 -0.47 0.48
N GLU A 183 -38.37 0.65 0.24
CA GLU A 183 -39.79 0.71 -0.10
C GLU A 183 -40.10 -0.11 -1.35
N ASN A 184 -39.20 -0.04 -2.35
CA ASN A 184 -39.33 -0.80 -3.59
C ASN A 184 -38.77 -2.23 -3.51
N HIS A 185 -38.31 -2.67 -2.33
CA HIS A 185 -37.71 -3.99 -2.09
C HIS A 185 -36.52 -4.33 -3.00
N ILE A 186 -35.76 -3.32 -3.41
CA ILE A 186 -34.61 -3.43 -4.31
C ILE A 186 -33.40 -3.99 -3.55
N ASN A 187 -32.63 -4.86 -4.22
CA ASN A 187 -31.42 -5.43 -3.64
C ASN A 187 -30.27 -4.42 -3.69
N TYR A 188 -29.68 -4.11 -2.54
CA TYR A 188 -28.58 -3.15 -2.46
C TYR A 188 -27.48 -3.56 -1.45
N LEU A 189 -26.33 -2.92 -1.60
CA LEU A 189 -25.10 -3.04 -0.79
C LEU A 189 -24.52 -1.64 -0.57
N ILE A 190 -24.05 -1.37 0.64
CA ILE A 190 -23.21 -0.21 0.95
C ILE A 190 -21.74 -0.67 1.03
N LYS A 191 -20.84 0.10 0.41
CA LYS A 191 -19.40 -0.21 0.38
C LYS A 191 -18.58 0.90 1.04
N ASP A 192 -18.03 0.58 2.21
CA ASP A 192 -17.32 1.53 3.09
C ASP A 192 -15.81 1.59 2.89
N THR A 193 -15.28 0.95 1.84
CA THR A 193 -13.83 0.83 1.63
C THR A 193 -13.44 1.42 0.28
N TRP A 194 -12.83 2.60 0.36
CA TRP A 194 -12.01 3.16 -0.71
C TRP A 194 -10.66 2.45 -0.74
N ARG A 195 -10.13 2.24 -1.93
CA ARG A 195 -8.82 1.63 -2.10
C ARG A 195 -7.99 2.55 -2.97
N ASP A 196 -6.93 3.08 -2.38
CA ASP A 196 -5.93 3.82 -3.12
C ASP A 196 -5.18 2.86 -4.05
N LEU A 197 -5.35 3.06 -5.36
CA LEU A 197 -4.62 2.33 -6.41
C LEU A 197 -3.30 3.02 -6.77
N GLY A 198 -2.96 4.11 -6.06
CA GLY A 198 -1.97 5.11 -6.40
C GLY A 198 -2.51 6.14 -7.40
N ARG A 199 -2.09 7.40 -7.25
CA ARG A 199 -2.00 8.35 -8.36
C ARG A 199 -1.15 7.74 -9.49
N TYR A 200 -1.30 8.21 -10.74
CA TYR A 200 -0.38 7.86 -11.84
C TYR A 200 1.01 8.38 -11.51
N ASN A 201 1.78 7.57 -10.80
CA ASN A 201 3.17 7.84 -10.47
C ASN A 201 3.85 6.50 -10.21
N PRO A 202 5.12 6.35 -10.62
CA PRO A 202 5.77 5.06 -10.69
C PRO A 202 5.68 4.36 -9.34
N VAL A 203 5.24 3.10 -9.36
CA VAL A 203 5.41 2.23 -8.21
C VAL A 203 6.90 1.94 -8.12
N ALA A 204 7.44 1.87 -6.90
CA ALA A 204 8.87 1.82 -6.61
C ALA A 204 9.70 0.75 -7.36
N SER A 205 9.04 -0.27 -7.93
CA SER A 205 9.67 -1.37 -8.67
C SER A 205 8.84 -1.81 -9.88
N ASP A 206 9.54 -1.89 -11.01
CA ASP A 206 9.18 -2.45 -12.32
C ASP A 206 9.77 -3.85 -12.55
N ARG A 207 10.43 -4.42 -11.54
CA ARG A 207 11.03 -5.74 -11.63
C ARG A 207 9.98 -6.80 -11.90
N GLU A 208 10.28 -7.72 -12.81
CA GLU A 208 9.33 -8.75 -13.24
C GLU A 208 8.77 -9.58 -12.07
N THR A 209 9.60 -9.89 -11.06
CA THR A 209 9.18 -10.59 -9.85
C THR A 209 8.16 -9.80 -9.04
N ASP A 210 8.35 -8.50 -8.91
CA ASP A 210 7.48 -7.60 -8.15
C ASP A 210 6.18 -7.36 -8.90
N LEU A 211 6.23 -7.20 -10.22
CA LEU A 211 5.05 -7.13 -11.08
C LEU A 211 4.21 -8.41 -10.99
N LYS A 212 4.85 -9.59 -11.10
CA LYS A 212 4.20 -10.90 -10.91
C LYS A 212 3.54 -10.99 -9.55
N ASN A 213 4.24 -10.59 -8.48
CA ASN A 213 3.70 -10.63 -7.12
C ASN A 213 2.53 -9.67 -6.93
N ARG A 214 2.64 -8.45 -7.45
CA ARG A 214 1.62 -7.40 -7.45
C ARG A 214 0.36 -7.87 -8.16
N PHE A 215 0.47 -8.30 -9.40
CA PHE A 215 -0.66 -8.81 -10.18
C PHE A 215 -1.29 -10.05 -9.54
N LYS A 216 -0.48 -11.00 -9.07
CA LYS A 216 -0.97 -12.20 -8.38
C LYS A 216 -1.85 -11.88 -7.16
N GLN A 217 -1.54 -10.80 -6.44
CA GLN A 217 -2.26 -10.39 -5.23
C GLN A 217 -3.39 -9.39 -5.49
N CYS A 218 -3.33 -8.67 -6.61
CA CYS A 218 -4.30 -7.64 -6.96
C CYS A 218 -5.69 -8.25 -7.13
N ILE A 219 -6.71 -7.66 -6.51
CA ILE A 219 -8.10 -8.07 -6.70
C ILE A 219 -8.66 -7.56 -8.03
N SER A 220 -8.15 -6.44 -8.54
CA SER A 220 -8.67 -5.76 -9.73
C SER A 220 -8.45 -6.59 -10.99
N LYS A 221 -7.54 -7.58 -10.97
CA LYS A 221 -7.38 -8.55 -12.07
C LYS A 221 -8.61 -9.40 -12.35
N ASN A 222 -9.60 -9.40 -11.46
CA ASN A 222 -10.86 -10.11 -11.63
C ASN A 222 -12.01 -9.18 -12.06
N PHE A 223 -11.71 -7.90 -12.34
CA PHE A 223 -12.63 -6.86 -12.77
C PHE A 223 -12.19 -6.40 -14.16
N HIS A 224 -12.74 -7.08 -15.17
CA HIS A 224 -12.39 -6.88 -16.57
C HIS A 224 -13.30 -5.83 -17.18
N ILE A 225 -12.85 -5.12 -18.22
CA ILE A 225 -13.56 -3.96 -18.76
C ILE A 225 -13.75 -4.06 -20.25
N LEU A 226 -14.92 -3.63 -20.72
CA LEU A 226 -15.16 -3.27 -22.11
C LEU A 226 -15.06 -1.76 -22.26
N SER A 227 -14.26 -1.31 -23.21
CA SER A 227 -14.20 0.10 -23.57
C SER A 227 -13.82 0.25 -25.04
N ASN A 228 -14.58 1.04 -25.80
CA ASN A 228 -14.32 1.33 -27.22
C ASN A 228 -14.09 0.08 -28.10
N GLY A 229 -14.90 -0.97 -27.95
CA GLY A 229 -14.73 -2.21 -28.72
C GLY A 229 -13.55 -3.11 -28.29
N GLU A 230 -12.86 -2.76 -27.20
CA GLU A 230 -11.72 -3.49 -26.63
C GLU A 230 -12.04 -4.09 -25.26
N TYR A 231 -11.46 -5.27 -25.00
CA TYR A 231 -11.52 -5.96 -23.72
C TYR A 231 -10.18 -5.84 -22.99
N HIS A 232 -10.22 -5.46 -21.70
CA HIS A 232 -9.04 -5.38 -20.84
C HIS A 232 -9.22 -6.16 -19.53
N ILE A 233 -8.15 -6.76 -18.99
CA ILE A 233 -8.18 -7.45 -17.69
C ILE A 233 -8.30 -6.46 -16.51
N CYS A 234 -7.94 -5.18 -16.74
CA CYS A 234 -7.86 -4.20 -15.67
C CYS A 234 -8.24 -2.79 -16.14
N LEU A 235 -8.97 -2.07 -15.29
CA LEU A 235 -9.36 -0.66 -15.47
C LEU A 235 -8.18 0.26 -15.75
N ARG A 236 -7.08 0.07 -15.02
CA ARG A 236 -5.88 0.89 -15.21
C ARG A 236 -5.21 0.65 -16.57
N SER A 237 -5.41 -0.53 -17.17
CA SER A 237 -4.96 -0.81 -18.53
C SER A 237 -5.74 0.00 -19.54
N SER A 238 -7.07 -0.07 -19.46
CA SER A 238 -7.98 0.62 -20.38
C SER A 238 -7.84 2.14 -20.28
N HIS A 239 -7.96 2.71 -19.07
CA HIS A 239 -7.91 4.16 -18.92
C HIS A 239 -6.52 4.73 -19.12
N GLY A 240 -5.46 3.97 -18.81
CA GLY A 240 -4.08 4.38 -19.07
C GLY A 240 -3.78 4.54 -20.55
N LYS A 241 -4.26 3.58 -21.36
CA LYS A 241 -4.19 3.63 -22.82
C LYS A 241 -4.95 4.84 -23.36
N GLN A 242 -6.18 5.07 -22.90
CA GLN A 242 -7.01 6.21 -23.35
C GLN A 242 -6.45 7.59 -23.00
N LEU A 243 -5.64 7.67 -21.94
CA LEU A 243 -5.03 8.91 -21.47
C LEU A 243 -3.58 9.08 -21.97
N ASP A 244 -3.11 8.20 -22.87
CA ASP A 244 -1.72 8.14 -23.37
C ASP A 244 -0.67 8.15 -22.25
N GLN A 245 -0.99 7.53 -21.10
CA GLN A 245 -0.11 7.55 -19.93
C GLN A 245 1.00 6.48 -19.99
N PHE A 246 0.82 5.46 -20.83
CA PHE A 246 1.84 4.47 -21.21
C PHE A 246 1.38 3.74 -22.48
N SER A 247 2.32 3.12 -23.19
CA SER A 247 2.04 2.23 -24.31
C SER A 247 1.83 0.80 -23.80
N PRO A 248 0.60 0.26 -23.75
CA PRO A 248 0.39 -1.16 -23.44
C PRO A 248 1.02 -2.05 -24.53
N ASP A 249 1.42 -3.25 -24.14
CA ASP A 249 1.76 -4.33 -25.08
C ASP A 249 0.46 -4.79 -25.79
N ASP A 250 0.50 -4.94 -27.12
CA ASP A 250 -0.64 -5.35 -27.98
C ASP A 250 -1.27 -6.70 -27.57
N SER A 251 -0.60 -7.47 -26.71
CA SER A 251 -1.12 -8.71 -26.15
C SER A 251 -1.84 -8.54 -24.80
N GLU A 252 -2.10 -7.30 -24.35
CA GLU A 252 -2.74 -6.95 -23.09
C GLU A 252 -4.22 -6.51 -23.22
N ASP A 253 -4.72 -6.44 -24.45
CA ASP A 253 -6.10 -6.18 -24.80
C ASP A 253 -6.56 -7.07 -25.97
N ILE A 254 -7.88 -7.11 -26.19
CA ILE A 254 -8.47 -7.84 -27.31
C ILE A 254 -9.59 -7.01 -27.91
N ILE A 255 -9.48 -6.71 -29.20
CA ILE A 255 -10.57 -6.13 -29.98
C ILE A 255 -11.65 -7.20 -30.18
N PHE A 256 -12.85 -6.94 -29.65
CA PHE A 256 -14.00 -7.83 -29.80
C PHE A 256 -14.99 -7.34 -30.86
N ARG A 257 -15.05 -6.04 -31.13
CA ARG A 257 -16.01 -5.46 -32.09
C ARG A 257 -15.79 -6.05 -33.48
N GLY A 258 -16.88 -6.51 -34.11
CA GLY A 258 -16.82 -7.09 -35.46
C GLY A 258 -16.16 -8.47 -35.56
N ARG A 259 -15.77 -9.11 -34.44
CA ARG A 259 -15.21 -10.47 -34.45
C ARG A 259 -16.32 -11.51 -34.65
N LYS A 260 -16.24 -12.27 -35.74
CA LYS A 260 -17.22 -13.31 -36.11
C LYS A 260 -16.81 -14.75 -35.76
N ASP A 261 -15.58 -14.97 -35.27
CA ASP A 261 -15.10 -16.31 -34.86
C ASP A 261 -14.95 -16.42 -33.32
N PRO A 262 -15.98 -16.98 -32.64
CA PRO A 262 -15.93 -17.21 -31.20
C PRO A 262 -14.82 -18.16 -30.75
N ARG A 263 -14.37 -19.12 -31.59
CA ARG A 263 -13.33 -20.07 -31.18
C ARG A 263 -11.98 -19.36 -31.08
N LEU A 264 -11.64 -18.54 -32.08
CA LEU A 264 -10.42 -17.73 -32.07
C LEU A 264 -10.46 -16.71 -30.93
N PHE A 265 -11.57 -15.98 -30.77
CA PHE A 265 -11.73 -15.02 -29.67
C PHE A 265 -11.52 -15.68 -28.30
N LYS A 266 -12.16 -16.83 -28.05
CA LYS A 266 -12.00 -17.56 -26.80
C LYS A 266 -10.56 -18.06 -26.59
N LYS A 267 -9.80 -18.34 -27.64
CA LYS A 267 -8.39 -18.74 -27.55
C LYS A 267 -7.50 -17.56 -27.14
N GLU A 268 -7.66 -16.42 -27.80
CA GLU A 268 -6.95 -15.18 -27.49
C GLU A 268 -7.27 -14.72 -26.06
N LEU A 269 -8.55 -14.73 -25.68
CA LEU A 269 -8.98 -14.32 -24.34
C LEU A 269 -8.44 -15.25 -23.25
N ARG A 270 -8.35 -16.56 -23.49
CA ARG A 270 -7.66 -17.47 -22.56
C ARG A 270 -6.18 -17.15 -22.41
N LYS A 271 -5.49 -16.79 -23.51
CA LYS A 271 -4.07 -16.40 -23.48
C LYS A 271 -3.88 -15.12 -22.66
N LEU A 272 -4.74 -14.12 -22.89
CA LEU A 272 -4.74 -12.87 -22.12
C LEU A 272 -4.94 -13.17 -20.62
N LEU A 273 -5.96 -13.95 -20.25
CA LEU A 273 -6.24 -14.32 -18.85
C LEU A 273 -5.11 -15.12 -18.15
N GLN A 274 -4.16 -15.69 -18.90
CA GLN A 274 -2.99 -16.40 -18.36
C GLN A 274 -1.78 -15.49 -18.11
N LYS A 275 -1.83 -14.21 -18.49
CA LYS A 275 -0.76 -13.23 -18.21
C LYS A 275 -0.45 -13.18 -16.71
N LYS A 276 0.84 -13.06 -16.39
CA LYS A 276 1.33 -13.01 -15.00
C LYS A 276 1.40 -11.59 -14.44
N TYR A 277 1.40 -10.59 -15.31
CA TYR A 277 1.28 -9.17 -15.05
C TYR A 277 0.93 -8.45 -16.37
N ILE A 278 0.62 -7.16 -16.30
CA ILE A 278 0.39 -6.28 -17.45
C ILE A 278 1.18 -4.97 -17.29
N THR A 279 1.40 -4.20 -18.34
CA THR A 279 2.14 -2.93 -18.35
C THR A 279 1.63 -1.96 -17.29
N ALA A 280 0.31 -1.86 -17.14
CA ALA A 280 -0.35 -1.04 -16.12
C ALA A 280 0.09 -1.38 -14.69
N CYS A 281 0.55 -2.61 -14.43
CA CYS A 281 1.06 -2.98 -13.10
C CYS A 281 2.28 -2.16 -12.70
N SER A 282 3.11 -1.71 -13.65
CA SER A 282 4.28 -0.87 -13.34
C SER A 282 3.90 0.53 -12.85
N LYS A 283 2.68 0.98 -13.16
CA LYS A 283 2.14 2.33 -12.87
C LYS A 283 1.05 2.34 -11.79
N CYS A 284 0.74 1.20 -11.18
CA CYS A 284 -0.33 1.07 -10.18
C CYS A 284 0.13 0.24 -8.99
N ARG A 285 -0.17 0.64 -7.75
CA ARG A 285 0.24 -0.10 -6.53
C ARG A 285 -0.44 -1.45 -6.36
N GLY A 286 -1.47 -1.72 -7.16
CA GLY A 286 -2.35 -2.87 -7.02
C GLY A 286 -3.44 -2.64 -5.97
N SER A 287 -4.57 -3.33 -6.13
CA SER A 287 -5.66 -3.30 -5.16
C SER A 287 -5.61 -4.53 -4.28
N TYR A 288 -5.20 -4.38 -3.01
CA TYR A 288 -5.16 -5.50 -2.09
C TYR A 288 -6.37 -5.48 -1.16
N ARG A 289 -6.85 -6.68 -0.79
CA ARG A 289 -7.84 -6.78 0.26
C ARG A 289 -7.10 -6.72 1.59
N GLU A 290 -7.34 -5.68 2.39
CA GLU A 290 -6.97 -5.73 3.79
C GLU A 290 -7.69 -6.92 4.42
N MET A 291 -6.92 -7.94 4.80
CA MET A 291 -7.46 -9.02 5.60
C MET A 291 -7.58 -8.47 7.01
N ALA A 292 -8.78 -8.41 7.58
CA ALA A 292 -8.97 -8.10 9.01
C ALA A 292 -8.05 -8.97 9.91
N ILE A 293 -7.73 -10.18 9.46
CA ILE A 293 -6.75 -11.07 10.10
C ILE A 293 -5.33 -10.48 10.10
N LYS A 294 -4.88 -9.79 9.04
CA LYS A 294 -3.58 -9.12 8.99
C LYS A 294 -3.47 -8.06 10.08
N ASP A 295 -4.48 -7.20 10.20
CA ASP A 295 -4.49 -6.15 11.21
C ASP A 295 -4.65 -6.72 12.61
N HIS A 296 -5.46 -7.77 12.77
CA HIS A 296 -5.60 -8.46 14.05
C HIS A 296 -4.30 -9.13 14.48
N LEU A 297 -3.64 -9.89 13.60
CA LEU A 297 -2.34 -10.50 13.86
C LEU A 297 -1.25 -9.44 14.11
N LYS A 298 -1.29 -8.30 13.41
CA LYS A 298 -0.36 -7.18 13.64
C LYS A 298 -0.60 -6.48 14.98
N LYS A 299 -1.85 -6.30 15.38
CA LYS A 299 -2.22 -5.78 16.70
C LYS A 299 -1.77 -6.75 17.81
N LEU A 300 -1.99 -8.05 17.63
CA LEU A 300 -1.62 -9.09 18.61
C LEU A 300 -0.10 -9.26 18.76
N SER A 301 0.61 -9.44 17.64
CA SER A 301 2.07 -9.60 17.65
C SER A 301 2.82 -8.29 17.94
N GLY A 302 2.18 -7.15 17.66
CA GLY A 302 2.76 -5.82 17.79
C GLY A 302 3.95 -5.59 16.85
N ASN A 303 4.64 -4.47 17.09
CA ASN A 303 5.89 -4.15 16.39
C ASN A 303 7.03 -5.10 16.81
N TRP A 304 6.98 -5.66 18.01
CA TRP A 304 8.00 -6.57 18.54
C TRP A 304 8.31 -7.72 17.58
N TYR A 305 7.29 -8.38 17.01
CA TYR A 305 7.48 -9.46 16.04
C TYR A 305 8.24 -9.02 14.79
N ASN A 306 7.96 -7.81 14.28
CA ASN A 306 8.62 -7.32 13.09
C ASN A 306 10.12 -7.13 13.34
N GLU A 307 10.43 -6.50 14.48
CA GLU A 307 11.81 -6.20 14.88
C GLU A 307 12.60 -7.46 15.28
N ASN A 308 11.95 -8.43 15.92
CA ASN A 308 12.62 -9.61 16.49
C ASN A 308 12.68 -10.82 15.56
N ILE A 309 11.67 -10.98 14.71
CA ILE A 309 11.43 -12.24 14.00
C ILE A 309 11.37 -11.99 12.48
N TYR A 310 10.54 -11.05 12.04
CA TYR A 310 10.23 -10.88 10.62
C TYR A 310 11.45 -10.55 9.75
N TYR A 311 12.24 -9.56 10.16
CA TYR A 311 13.46 -9.19 9.45
C TYR A 311 14.61 -10.16 9.72
N LYS A 312 14.79 -10.55 11.00
CA LYS A 312 15.85 -11.45 11.46
C LYS A 312 15.85 -12.80 10.73
N TYR A 313 14.68 -13.43 10.58
CA TYR A 313 14.55 -14.74 9.93
C TYR A 313 14.14 -14.66 8.46
N ARG A 314 14.33 -13.50 7.81
CA ARG A 314 14.06 -13.29 6.37
C ARG A 314 12.63 -13.64 5.95
N ILE A 315 11.66 -13.56 6.86
CA ILE A 315 10.26 -13.86 6.58
C ILE A 315 9.73 -12.90 5.50
N HIS A 316 10.23 -11.67 5.46
CA HIS A 316 9.90 -10.69 4.41
C HIS A 316 10.18 -11.18 2.97
N LYS A 317 11.13 -12.10 2.76
CA LYS A 317 11.41 -12.69 1.43
C LYS A 317 10.44 -13.82 1.05
N MET A 318 9.68 -14.35 2.01
CA MET A 318 8.75 -15.45 1.75
C MET A 318 7.50 -14.96 1.02
N SER A 319 6.78 -15.86 0.36
CA SER A 319 5.46 -15.55 -0.19
C SER A 319 4.50 -15.07 0.91
N LEU A 320 3.58 -14.16 0.60
CA LEU A 320 2.66 -13.59 1.59
C LEU A 320 1.90 -14.65 2.42
N ARG A 321 1.52 -15.78 1.80
CA ARG A 321 0.89 -16.91 2.50
C ARG A 321 1.81 -17.51 3.56
N MET A 322 3.08 -17.71 3.22
CA MET A 322 4.10 -18.19 4.15
C MET A 322 4.41 -17.16 5.23
N GLN A 323 4.40 -15.86 4.91
CA GLN A 323 4.53 -14.80 5.91
C GLN A 323 3.40 -14.89 6.95
N TYR A 324 2.15 -15.07 6.51
CA TYR A 324 1.01 -15.25 7.42
C TYR A 324 1.11 -16.51 8.27
N PHE A 325 1.49 -17.63 7.63
CA PHE A 325 1.65 -18.90 8.32
C PHE A 325 2.75 -18.84 9.38
N ALA A 326 3.93 -18.30 9.03
CA ALA A 326 5.03 -18.10 9.95
C ALA A 326 4.62 -17.17 11.11
N ARG A 327 3.85 -16.11 10.82
CA ARG A 327 3.37 -15.20 11.86
C ARG A 327 2.37 -15.85 12.80
N LEU A 328 1.49 -16.72 12.30
CA LEU A 328 0.52 -17.45 13.11
C LEU A 328 1.22 -18.48 14.01
N ILE A 329 2.19 -19.22 13.47
CA ILE A 329 2.97 -20.22 14.23
C ILE A 329 3.86 -19.59 15.29
N LEU A 330 4.51 -18.48 14.96
CA LEU A 330 5.47 -17.83 15.85
C LEU A 330 4.81 -16.86 16.83
N LEU A 331 3.50 -16.61 16.70
CA LEU A 331 2.76 -15.71 17.59
C LEU A 331 2.83 -16.16 19.06
N PRO A 332 2.54 -17.43 19.43
CA PRO A 332 2.59 -17.85 20.84
C PRO A 332 3.99 -17.71 21.43
N ALA A 333 5.03 -18.11 20.68
CA ALA A 333 6.42 -17.95 21.09
C ALA A 333 6.79 -16.47 21.28
N SER A 334 6.33 -15.58 20.38
CA SER A 334 6.56 -14.14 20.51
C SER A 334 5.90 -13.54 21.74
N MET A 335 4.69 -14.00 22.09
CA MET A 335 3.98 -13.54 23.28
C MET A 335 4.66 -14.04 24.55
N LEU A 336 5.07 -15.30 24.59
CA LEU A 336 5.79 -15.88 25.72
C LEU A 336 7.12 -15.17 25.97
N LEU A 337 7.91 -14.91 24.93
CA LEU A 337 9.17 -14.18 25.07
C LEU A 337 8.97 -12.76 25.59
N ARG A 338 7.94 -12.05 25.09
CA ARG A 338 7.59 -10.72 25.60
C ARG A 338 7.18 -10.75 27.07
N PHE A 339 6.40 -11.76 27.46
CA PHE A 339 6.01 -11.95 28.85
C PHE A 339 7.25 -12.19 29.73
N ILE A 340 8.12 -13.12 29.35
CA ILE A 340 9.37 -13.41 30.07
C ILE A 340 10.24 -12.15 30.20
N ASN A 341 10.45 -11.42 29.11
CA ASN A 341 11.27 -10.21 29.12
C ASN A 341 10.67 -9.12 30.02
N SER A 342 9.35 -8.98 30.03
CA SER A 342 8.64 -8.07 30.94
C SER A 342 8.79 -8.51 32.40
N SER A 343 8.67 -9.81 32.70
CA SER A 343 8.83 -10.35 34.06
C SER A 343 10.26 -10.21 34.58
N LEU A 344 11.26 -10.30 33.70
CA LEU A 344 12.67 -10.11 34.03
C LEU A 344 13.10 -8.62 34.05
N ASN A 345 12.17 -7.68 33.84
CA ASN A 345 12.43 -6.25 33.75
C ASN A 345 13.57 -5.89 32.76
N ARG A 346 13.64 -6.61 31.63
CA ARG A 346 14.67 -6.37 30.61
C ARG A 346 14.36 -5.12 29.82
N PHE A 347 15.34 -4.23 29.70
CA PHE A 347 15.26 -3.07 28.81
C PHE A 347 15.65 -3.47 27.39
N GLU A 348 14.65 -3.84 26.59
CA GLU A 348 14.82 -4.08 25.16
C GLU A 348 14.56 -2.80 24.35
N GLN A 349 15.45 -2.52 23.39
CA GLN A 349 15.28 -1.50 22.36
C GLN A 349 14.80 -2.17 21.06
N PRO A 350 13.53 -1.96 20.63
CA PRO A 350 13.04 -2.50 19.38
C PRO A 350 13.88 -2.11 18.18
N HIS A 351 14.13 -0.82 18.00
CA HIS A 351 15.12 -0.33 17.05
C HIS A 351 15.68 1.02 17.49
N VAL A 352 16.89 1.34 17.04
CA VAL A 352 17.53 2.64 17.21
C VAL A 352 18.26 2.98 15.91
N GLU A 353 18.29 4.25 15.54
CA GLU A 353 18.94 4.78 14.36
C GLU A 353 20.19 5.57 14.77
N MET A 354 21.25 5.48 13.98
CA MET A 354 22.46 6.26 14.19
C MET A 354 22.90 6.89 12.85
N PRO A 355 22.86 8.22 12.72
CA PRO A 355 23.44 8.91 11.58
C PRO A 355 24.97 8.80 11.63
N ILE A 356 25.59 8.27 10.58
CA ILE A 356 27.05 8.11 10.46
C ILE A 356 27.68 9.14 9.54
N THR A 357 26.87 9.82 8.73
CA THR A 357 27.30 10.91 7.86
C THR A 357 26.14 11.83 7.56
N THR A 358 26.41 13.13 7.40
CA THR A 358 25.47 14.07 6.77
C THR A 358 25.75 14.25 5.27
N ARG A 359 26.76 13.60 4.71
CA ARG A 359 27.03 13.63 3.26
C ARG A 359 25.98 12.82 2.52
N CYS A 360 25.38 13.43 1.50
CA CYS A 360 24.51 12.76 0.54
C CYS A 360 24.85 13.23 -0.86
N ASN A 361 24.76 12.33 -1.83
CA ASN A 361 24.87 12.67 -3.24
C ASN A 361 23.54 13.16 -3.85
N PHE A 362 22.45 13.16 -3.07
CA PHE A 362 21.14 13.68 -3.45
C PHE A 362 20.74 14.90 -2.61
N HIS A 363 19.91 15.75 -3.21
CA HIS A 363 19.39 16.99 -2.62
C HIS A 363 17.86 16.92 -2.52
N CYS A 364 17.36 15.89 -1.84
CA CYS A 364 15.93 15.63 -1.72
C CYS A 364 15.22 16.78 -0.96
N ARG A 365 14.25 17.44 -1.60
CA ARG A 365 13.44 18.52 -1.00
C ARG A 365 12.79 18.09 0.32
N ASP A 366 12.27 16.88 0.35
CA ASP A 366 11.44 16.37 1.44
C ASP A 366 12.20 15.41 2.38
N CYS A 367 13.52 15.60 2.55
CA CYS A 367 14.34 14.74 3.39
C CYS A 367 13.92 14.79 4.87
N SER A 368 13.49 13.65 5.42
CA SER A 368 13.08 13.52 6.84
C SER A 368 14.19 13.89 7.82
N ASN A 369 15.45 13.65 7.43
CA ASN A 369 16.62 13.89 8.27
C ASN A 369 17.23 15.28 8.03
N LEU A 370 16.56 16.15 7.25
CA LEU A 370 17.02 17.52 6.96
C LEU A 370 18.44 17.60 6.38
N ILE A 371 18.91 16.52 5.74
CA ILE A 371 20.30 16.41 5.28
C ILE A 371 20.69 17.54 4.33
N THR A 372 19.76 17.95 3.47
CA THR A 372 19.94 19.03 2.49
C THR A 372 20.17 20.41 3.08
N PHE A 373 19.91 20.61 4.37
CA PHE A 373 20.05 21.90 5.06
C PHE A 373 21.39 22.04 5.79
N PHE A 374 22.22 20.99 5.84
CA PHE A 374 23.58 21.08 6.38
C PHE A 374 24.50 21.81 5.40
N LYS A 375 25.00 22.98 5.80
CA LYS A 375 25.95 23.79 4.99
C LYS A 375 27.29 23.09 4.78
N HIS A 376 27.74 22.35 5.78
CA HIS A 376 29.00 21.60 5.77
C HIS A 376 28.74 20.14 6.12
N PRO A 377 28.35 19.30 5.13
CA PRO A 377 28.17 17.88 5.35
C PRO A 377 29.48 17.20 5.76
N VAL A 378 29.43 16.35 6.79
CA VAL A 378 30.60 15.69 7.39
C VAL A 378 30.31 14.21 7.68
N ASP A 379 31.37 13.43 7.71
CA ASP A 379 31.37 12.10 8.31
C ASP A 379 31.55 12.25 9.83
N PHE A 380 30.79 11.49 10.62
CA PHE A 380 31.00 11.46 12.07
C PHE A 380 32.26 10.67 12.40
N ASP A 381 32.91 11.00 13.50
CA ASP A 381 34.14 10.30 13.90
C ASP A 381 33.86 8.85 14.33
N LEU A 382 34.66 7.90 13.82
CA LEU A 382 34.46 6.48 14.07
C LEU A 382 34.60 6.13 15.54
N GLU A 383 35.60 6.65 16.24
CA GLU A 383 35.86 6.33 17.64
C GLU A 383 34.72 6.86 18.52
N MET A 384 34.22 8.04 18.20
CA MET A 384 33.05 8.61 18.87
C MET A 384 31.78 7.79 18.63
N LEU A 385 31.54 7.32 17.40
CA LEU A 385 30.40 6.44 17.11
C LEU A 385 30.50 5.11 17.88
N VAL A 386 31.69 4.50 17.90
CA VAL A 386 31.94 3.25 18.66
C VAL A 386 31.69 3.46 20.15
N ARG A 387 32.18 4.57 20.71
CA ARG A 387 31.95 4.92 22.10
C ARG A 387 30.47 5.13 22.41
N ASP A 388 29.74 5.83 21.54
CA ASP A 388 28.30 6.04 21.72
C ASP A 388 27.52 4.73 21.67
N ILE A 389 27.91 3.80 20.79
CA ILE A 389 27.35 2.45 20.74
C ILE A 389 27.61 1.72 22.06
N ASP A 390 28.83 1.77 22.59
CA ASP A 390 29.18 1.06 23.84
C ASP A 390 28.45 1.60 25.05
N ASP A 391 28.45 2.92 25.21
CA ASP A 391 27.73 3.59 26.29
C ASP A 391 26.23 3.24 26.20
N PHE A 392 25.63 3.30 25.01
CA PHE A 392 24.24 2.90 24.81
C PHE A 392 23.99 1.43 25.14
N LEU A 393 24.82 0.53 24.61
CA LEU A 393 24.72 -0.90 24.84
C LEU A 393 24.94 -1.28 26.30
N SER A 394 25.67 -0.48 27.08
CA SER A 394 25.83 -0.66 28.53
C SER A 394 24.49 -0.46 29.26
N HIS A 395 23.65 0.46 28.78
CA HIS A 395 22.38 0.82 29.41
C HIS A 395 21.19 -0.04 28.97
N VAL A 396 21.34 -0.87 27.93
CA VAL A 396 20.25 -1.72 27.42
C VAL A 396 20.60 -3.21 27.50
N ASP A 397 19.59 -4.08 27.56
CA ASP A 397 19.82 -5.53 27.60
C ASP A 397 19.89 -6.13 26.18
N ARG A 398 19.16 -5.53 25.24
CA ARG A 398 19.12 -5.97 23.83
C ARG A 398 18.71 -4.83 22.90
N VAL A 399 19.28 -4.81 21.70
CA VAL A 399 18.84 -3.99 20.56
C VAL A 399 18.47 -4.94 19.42
N HIS A 400 17.19 -4.98 19.06
CA HIS A 400 16.74 -5.94 18.04
C HIS A 400 17.12 -5.50 16.63
N ARG A 401 17.02 -4.20 16.35
CA ARG A 401 17.44 -3.63 15.06
C ARG A 401 18.21 -2.33 15.26
N PHE A 402 19.50 -2.37 14.99
CA PHE A 402 20.35 -1.19 14.98
C PHE A 402 20.44 -0.67 13.54
N ILE A 403 19.84 0.48 13.28
CA ILE A 403 19.76 1.08 11.97
C ILE A 403 20.96 2.01 11.78
N VAL A 404 21.78 1.71 10.78
CA VAL A 404 22.90 2.54 10.35
C VAL A 404 22.43 3.33 9.14
N MET A 405 22.41 4.66 9.27
CA MET A 405 21.93 5.53 8.20
C MET A 405 22.68 6.86 8.19
N GLY A 406 22.30 7.76 7.29
CA GLY A 406 22.89 9.08 7.14
C GLY A 406 22.30 9.78 5.93
N GLY A 407 23.06 10.68 5.32
CA GLY A 407 22.74 11.20 4.00
C GLY A 407 22.72 10.10 2.93
N GLU A 408 23.89 9.50 2.66
CA GLU A 408 24.00 8.22 1.95
C GLU A 408 25.00 7.33 2.68
N THR A 409 24.54 6.17 3.16
CA THR A 409 25.32 5.27 4.01
C THR A 409 26.61 4.81 3.34
N PHE A 410 26.59 4.50 2.05
CA PHE A 410 27.78 4.04 1.33
C PHE A 410 28.79 5.16 0.98
N LEU A 411 28.55 6.42 1.37
CA LEU A 411 29.57 7.48 1.30
C LEU A 411 30.48 7.55 2.54
N TYR A 412 30.08 6.89 3.65
CA TYR A 412 30.82 6.98 4.89
C TYR A 412 32.15 6.21 4.80
N ARG A 413 33.27 6.93 4.94
CA ARG A 413 34.63 6.40 4.70
C ARG A 413 35.02 5.20 5.57
N ASP A 414 34.53 5.14 6.81
CA ASP A 414 34.91 4.11 7.77
C ASP A 414 33.81 3.04 7.96
N LEU A 415 32.88 2.91 6.99
CA LEU A 415 31.74 2.01 7.08
C LEU A 415 32.16 0.56 7.33
N HIS A 416 33.19 0.08 6.64
CA HIS A 416 33.70 -1.28 6.83
C HIS A 416 34.14 -1.53 8.28
N LYS A 417 34.87 -0.60 8.91
CA LYS A 417 35.33 -0.72 10.30
C LYS A 417 34.15 -0.70 11.27
N LEU A 418 33.22 0.24 11.08
CA LEU A 418 32.02 0.35 11.92
C LEU A 418 31.16 -0.92 11.89
N LEU A 419 30.91 -1.46 10.70
CA LEU A 419 30.09 -2.66 10.56
C LEU A 419 30.76 -3.90 11.19
N ASN A 420 32.08 -4.06 11.03
CA ASN A 420 32.82 -5.13 11.70
C ASN A 420 32.70 -5.02 13.23
N TYR A 421 32.82 -3.79 13.76
CA TYR A 421 32.62 -3.53 15.18
C TYR A 421 31.21 -3.91 15.65
N MET A 422 30.17 -3.52 14.92
CA MET A 422 28.79 -3.78 15.30
C MET A 422 28.42 -5.27 15.21
N ILE A 423 28.98 -6.01 14.25
CA ILE A 423 28.68 -7.44 14.05
C ILE A 423 29.02 -8.26 15.29
N ILE A 424 30.16 -7.98 15.93
CA ILE A 424 30.63 -8.73 17.11
C ILE A 424 29.80 -8.42 18.37
N GLN A 425 29.04 -7.32 18.38
CA GLN A 425 28.22 -6.94 19.52
C GLN A 425 27.10 -7.94 19.77
N ARG A 426 27.19 -8.66 20.89
CA ARG A 426 26.20 -9.70 21.26
C ARG A 426 24.82 -9.11 21.50
N LYS A 427 24.74 -7.87 22.00
CA LYS A 427 23.47 -7.17 22.29
C LYS A 427 22.75 -6.66 21.03
N ILE A 428 23.37 -6.68 19.85
CA ILE A 428 22.73 -6.31 18.58
C ILE A 428 22.31 -7.57 17.82
N ASP A 429 21.00 -7.72 17.58
CA ASP A 429 20.45 -8.85 16.81
C ASP A 429 20.58 -8.67 15.29
N LEU A 430 20.23 -7.49 14.79
CA LEU A 430 20.24 -7.14 13.36
C LEU A 430 20.79 -5.72 13.17
N ILE A 431 21.67 -5.55 12.20
CA ILE A 431 22.20 -4.27 11.71
C ILE A 431 21.52 -3.99 10.37
N HIS A 432 20.83 -2.86 10.27
CA HIS A 432 20.01 -2.51 9.12
C HIS A 432 20.52 -1.23 8.47
N LEU A 433 21.01 -1.33 7.24
CA LEU A 433 21.49 -0.19 6.47
C LEU A 433 20.36 0.37 5.60
N PHE A 434 20.22 1.69 5.55
CA PHE A 434 19.37 2.36 4.56
C PHE A 434 20.23 3.03 3.50
N THR A 435 19.87 2.88 2.24
CA THR A 435 20.57 3.50 1.11
C THR A 435 19.59 4.06 0.09
N ASN A 436 20.03 5.07 -0.67
CA ASN A 436 19.36 5.57 -1.85
C ASN A 436 19.61 4.72 -3.11
N GLY A 437 20.48 3.70 -3.01
CA GLY A 437 20.77 2.72 -4.06
C GLY A 437 21.63 3.25 -5.21
N SER A 438 22.22 4.44 -5.07
CA SER A 438 23.00 5.08 -6.15
C SER A 438 24.48 4.69 -6.17
N ILE A 439 25.01 4.21 -5.04
CA ILE A 439 26.44 3.89 -4.85
C ILE A 439 26.59 2.39 -4.67
N ILE A 440 27.35 1.75 -5.56
CA ILE A 440 27.70 0.33 -5.42
C ILE A 440 28.74 0.19 -4.31
N PRO A 441 28.52 -0.63 -3.27
CA PRO A 441 29.50 -0.82 -2.21
C PRO A 441 30.79 -1.41 -2.75
N GLU A 442 31.91 -1.04 -2.12
CA GLU A 442 33.22 -1.62 -2.42
C GLU A 442 33.25 -3.14 -2.14
N PRO A 443 34.20 -3.90 -2.72
CA PRO A 443 34.22 -5.36 -2.60
C PRO A 443 34.28 -5.89 -1.17
N ASP A 444 35.01 -5.22 -0.29
CA ASP A 444 35.15 -5.56 1.13
C ASP A 444 33.82 -5.38 1.90
N ILE A 445 33.14 -4.24 1.68
CA ILE A 445 31.80 -3.96 2.22
C ILE A 445 30.80 -4.97 1.65
N THR A 446 30.86 -5.26 0.34
CA THR A 446 29.99 -6.23 -0.34
C THR A 446 30.13 -7.62 0.28
N GLN A 447 31.36 -8.04 0.58
CA GLN A 447 31.60 -9.30 1.27
C GLN A 447 31.04 -9.27 2.70
N LEU A 448 31.21 -8.15 3.41
CA LEU A 448 30.69 -7.98 4.76
C LEU A 448 29.16 -8.07 4.80
N LEU A 449 28.46 -7.44 3.84
CA LEU A 449 26.99 -7.43 3.71
C LEU A 449 26.34 -8.82 3.58
N LYS A 450 27.11 -9.88 3.27
CA LYS A 450 26.63 -11.27 3.26
C LYS A 450 26.37 -11.81 4.67
N HIS A 451 26.92 -11.16 5.71
CA HIS A 451 26.78 -11.62 7.09
C HIS A 451 25.31 -11.65 7.53
N ARG A 452 24.92 -12.71 8.28
CA ARG A 452 23.53 -12.95 8.67
C ARG A 452 22.87 -11.84 9.49
N LYS A 453 23.67 -11.02 10.19
CA LYS A 453 23.18 -9.87 10.97
C LYS A 453 22.92 -8.65 10.11
N LEU A 454 23.26 -8.63 8.82
CA LEU A 454 23.08 -7.45 7.99
C LEU A 454 21.80 -7.54 7.15
N LEU A 455 21.16 -6.40 7.00
CA LEU A 455 20.02 -6.16 6.11
C LEU A 455 20.22 -4.81 5.43
N VAL A 456 19.98 -4.74 4.13
CA VAL A 456 20.02 -3.49 3.35
C VAL A 456 18.61 -3.12 2.88
N SER A 457 18.08 -1.97 3.30
CA SER A 457 16.88 -1.39 2.69
C SER A 457 17.26 -0.34 1.65
N ILE A 458 16.74 -0.52 0.45
CA ILE A 458 16.93 0.37 -0.69
C ILE A 458 15.68 1.23 -0.82
N SER A 459 15.86 2.55 -0.75
CA SER A 459 14.75 3.50 -0.80
C SER A 459 14.02 3.44 -2.15
N SER A 460 12.73 3.72 -2.13
CA SER A 460 11.77 3.68 -3.26
C SER A 460 11.95 4.79 -4.31
N PHE A 461 13.16 5.35 -4.46
CA PHE A 461 13.44 6.45 -5.39
C PHE A 461 13.11 6.07 -6.83
N PRO A 462 12.48 6.95 -7.63
CA PRO A 462 12.27 6.71 -9.06
C PRO A 462 13.60 6.44 -9.79
N VAL A 463 13.56 5.66 -10.87
CA VAL A 463 14.77 5.31 -11.64
C VAL A 463 15.42 6.56 -12.24
N GLU A 464 14.62 7.57 -12.56
CA GLU A 464 15.05 8.89 -13.04
C GLU A 464 15.88 9.65 -11.99
N VAL A 465 15.64 9.38 -10.70
CA VAL A 465 16.39 9.98 -9.59
C VAL A 465 17.61 9.12 -9.22
N SER A 466 17.45 7.80 -9.21
CA SER A 466 18.52 6.84 -8.86
C SER A 466 18.73 5.82 -9.99
N PRO A 467 19.37 6.22 -11.11
CA PRO A 467 19.52 5.38 -12.30
C PRO A 467 20.41 4.15 -12.06
N ASN A 468 21.29 4.21 -11.05
CA ASN A 468 22.12 3.07 -10.65
C ASN A 468 21.40 2.04 -9.77
N LYS A 469 20.20 2.34 -9.27
CA LYS A 469 19.45 1.44 -8.38
C LYS A 469 19.24 0.04 -8.96
N PRO A 470 18.90 -0.15 -10.26
CA PRO A 470 18.79 -1.49 -10.84
C PRO A 470 20.11 -2.27 -10.78
N ARG A 471 21.24 -1.61 -11.04
CA ARG A 471 22.58 -2.22 -10.94
C ARG A 471 22.91 -2.56 -9.49
N PHE A 472 22.60 -1.67 -8.54
CA PHE A 472 22.77 -1.94 -7.11
C PHE A 472 22.00 -3.19 -6.68
N VAL A 473 20.72 -3.27 -7.06
CA VAL A 473 19.87 -4.43 -6.76
C VAL A 473 20.44 -5.71 -7.40
N ALA A 474 20.91 -5.66 -8.65
CA ALA A 474 21.53 -6.79 -9.32
C ALA A 474 22.78 -7.29 -8.57
N GLU A 475 23.61 -6.37 -8.05
CA GLU A 475 24.79 -6.73 -7.26
C GLU A 475 24.41 -7.38 -5.92
N MET A 476 23.37 -6.88 -5.25
CA MET A 476 22.84 -7.51 -4.03
C MET A 476 22.35 -8.93 -4.29
N GLU A 477 21.70 -9.18 -5.42
CA GLU A 477 21.21 -10.51 -5.81
C GLU A 477 22.33 -11.47 -6.16
N LYS A 478 23.25 -11.03 -7.02
CA LYS A 478 24.43 -11.79 -7.43
C LYS A 478 25.24 -12.27 -6.23
N ASN A 479 25.32 -11.47 -5.19
CA ASN A 479 26.07 -11.78 -3.97
C ASN A 479 25.23 -12.45 -2.87
N HIS A 480 23.96 -12.78 -3.12
CA HIS A 480 23.04 -13.35 -2.14
C HIS A 480 22.87 -12.52 -0.85
N ILE A 481 22.96 -11.20 -0.97
CA ILE A 481 22.84 -10.27 0.15
C ILE A 481 21.39 -10.20 0.63
N ASN A 482 21.22 -10.00 1.94
CA ASN A 482 19.90 -9.79 2.53
C ASN A 482 19.48 -8.33 2.32
N TYR A 483 18.51 -8.10 1.42
CA TYR A 483 18.06 -6.76 1.07
C TYR A 483 16.54 -6.69 0.91
N ILE A 484 16.01 -5.47 1.01
CA ILE A 484 14.62 -5.08 0.76
C ILE A 484 14.65 -3.88 -0.19
N VAL A 485 13.79 -3.88 -1.20
CA VAL A 485 13.46 -2.67 -1.96
C VAL A 485 12.17 -2.13 -1.34
N GLU A 486 12.25 -0.96 -0.73
CA GLU A 486 11.08 -0.30 -0.16
C GLU A 486 10.12 0.11 -1.28
N ASP A 487 8.82 0.04 -1.00
CA ASP A 487 7.75 0.38 -1.96
C ASP A 487 6.81 1.49 -1.48
N LYS A 488 7.16 2.11 -0.34
CA LYS A 488 6.34 3.12 0.32
C LYS A 488 6.69 4.52 -0.16
N MET A 489 5.68 5.37 -0.16
CA MET A 489 5.86 6.81 -0.27
C MET A 489 6.46 7.38 1.00
N TRP A 490 7.00 8.59 0.89
CA TRP A 490 7.38 9.36 2.06
C TRP A 490 6.17 10.04 2.67
N LYS A 491 6.32 10.42 3.93
CA LYS A 491 5.38 11.30 4.61
C LYS A 491 5.92 12.71 4.60
N ASP A 492 5.07 13.66 4.24
CA ASP A 492 5.44 15.06 4.37
C ASP A 492 5.59 15.40 5.86
N MET A 493 6.74 15.98 6.21
CA MET A 493 7.08 16.43 7.55
C MET A 493 7.27 17.97 7.59
N GLY A 494 6.95 18.66 6.48
CA GLY A 494 6.93 20.11 6.39
C GLY A 494 8.27 20.77 6.10
N GLY A 495 9.26 20.03 5.58
CA GLY A 495 10.59 20.59 5.26
C GLY A 495 11.32 21.17 6.48
N PHE A 496 12.00 22.32 6.32
CA PHE A 496 12.80 22.96 7.38
C PHE A 496 12.03 23.98 8.23
N ASN A 497 11.06 24.71 7.70
CA ASN A 497 10.32 25.70 8.50
C ASN A 497 8.84 25.66 8.16
N PRO A 498 8.12 24.59 8.54
CA PRO A 498 6.70 24.52 8.31
C PRO A 498 5.93 25.49 9.22
N ILE A 499 4.83 26.01 8.69
CA ILE A 499 3.82 26.72 9.49
C ILE A 499 2.93 25.65 10.13
N VAL A 500 2.95 25.56 11.45
CA VAL A 500 2.17 24.57 12.21
C VAL A 500 1.50 25.20 13.43
N ASP A 501 0.35 24.67 13.82
CA ASP A 501 -0.27 25.02 15.11
C ASP A 501 0.60 24.50 16.26
N ASN A 502 0.97 25.41 17.14
CA ASN A 502 1.83 25.19 18.30
C ASN A 502 1.10 25.25 19.64
N SER A 503 -0.24 25.30 19.61
CA SER A 503 -1.06 25.02 20.78
C SER A 503 -0.68 23.66 21.38
N ILE A 504 -0.74 23.56 22.71
CA ILE A 504 -0.31 22.35 23.44
C ILE A 504 -1.09 21.13 22.95
N GLU A 505 -2.39 21.29 22.74
CA GLU A 505 -3.27 20.22 22.26
C GLU A 505 -2.88 19.76 20.85
N ALA A 506 -2.63 20.68 19.91
CA ALA A 506 -2.24 20.32 18.54
C ALA A 506 -0.89 19.59 18.49
N VAL A 507 0.09 20.03 19.27
CA VAL A 507 1.42 19.39 19.31
C VAL A 507 1.34 18.00 19.92
N LYS A 508 0.58 17.82 21.03
CA LYS A 508 0.34 16.51 21.64
C LYS A 508 -0.36 15.56 20.65
N ASN A 509 -1.39 16.05 19.97
CA ASN A 509 -2.13 15.26 19.00
C ASN A 509 -1.23 14.83 17.81
N ARG A 510 -0.43 15.77 17.29
CA ARG A 510 0.55 15.50 16.23
C ARG A 510 1.56 14.44 16.66
N PHE A 511 2.13 14.54 17.86
CA PHE A 511 3.09 13.56 18.37
C PHE A 511 2.45 12.18 18.57
N ALA A 512 1.25 12.12 19.16
CA ALA A 512 0.55 10.87 19.44
C ALA A 512 0.27 10.05 18.17
N GLN A 513 -0.06 10.73 17.07
CA GLN A 513 -0.36 10.10 15.78
C GLN A 513 0.88 9.94 14.87
N CYS A 514 2.03 10.48 15.25
CA CYS A 514 3.26 10.42 14.45
C CYS A 514 3.88 9.01 14.48
N TYR A 515 4.12 8.43 13.30
CA TYR A 515 4.82 7.14 13.18
C TYR A 515 6.30 7.26 13.58
N SER A 516 6.91 8.42 13.37
CA SER A 516 8.32 8.68 13.71
C SER A 516 8.58 8.80 15.21
N ARG A 517 7.54 8.80 16.07
CA ARG A 517 7.72 8.80 17.54
C ARG A 517 8.45 7.57 18.09
N GLY A 518 8.55 6.51 17.26
CA GLY A 518 9.29 5.29 17.58
C GLY A 518 10.68 5.22 16.95
N CYS A 519 11.05 6.17 16.07
CA CYS A 519 12.33 6.23 15.37
C CYS A 519 13.41 6.84 16.27
N HIS A 520 13.75 6.11 17.33
CA HIS A 520 14.71 6.60 18.31
C HIS A 520 16.09 6.73 17.68
N ASN A 521 16.80 7.79 18.01
CA ASN A 521 18.02 8.19 17.32
C ASN A 521 19.15 8.39 18.33
N LEU A 522 20.33 7.85 18.03
CA LEU A 522 21.55 7.96 18.81
C LEU A 522 22.54 8.82 18.03
N SER A 523 22.90 9.98 18.55
CA SER A 523 23.81 10.89 17.87
C SER A 523 24.58 11.75 18.87
N ASN A 524 25.89 11.86 18.67
CA ASN A 524 26.77 12.69 19.48
C ASN A 524 26.64 12.47 21.00
N GLY A 525 26.52 11.20 21.43
CA GLY A 525 26.41 10.84 22.84
C GLY A 525 25.05 11.13 23.48
N GLU A 526 24.06 11.49 22.66
CA GLU A 526 22.70 11.81 23.06
C GLU A 526 21.71 10.82 22.43
N TYR A 527 20.70 10.43 23.21
CA TYR A 527 19.58 9.62 22.76
C TYR A 527 18.33 10.49 22.63
N HIS A 528 17.66 10.37 21.48
CA HIS A 528 16.44 11.11 21.13
C HIS A 528 15.33 10.16 20.69
N VAL A 529 14.06 10.57 20.79
CA VAL A 529 12.91 9.74 20.33
C VAL A 529 12.58 9.90 18.84
N CYS A 530 13.24 10.83 18.15
CA CYS A 530 12.96 11.14 16.74
C CYS A 530 14.21 11.74 16.04
N PRO A 531 14.49 11.39 14.77
CA PRO A 531 15.59 11.97 13.99
C PRO A 531 15.48 13.48 13.81
N ARG A 532 14.27 14.04 13.75
CA ARG A 532 14.05 15.49 13.66
C ARG A 532 14.53 16.24 14.89
N SER A 533 14.55 15.58 16.06
CA SER A 533 15.10 16.15 17.28
C SER A 533 16.60 16.35 17.15
N VAL A 534 17.32 15.34 16.64
CA VAL A 534 18.78 15.41 16.41
C VAL A 534 19.12 16.43 15.34
N HIS A 535 18.59 16.27 14.12
CA HIS A 535 19.00 17.09 12.99
C HIS A 535 18.49 18.52 13.10
N GLY A 536 17.26 18.73 13.61
CA GLY A 536 16.73 20.08 13.82
C GLY A 536 17.50 20.85 14.89
N GLN A 537 17.93 20.18 15.98
CA GLN A 537 18.82 20.78 16.99
C GLN A 537 20.17 21.15 16.37
N ALA A 538 20.80 20.24 15.63
CA ALA A 538 22.10 20.47 14.99
C ALA A 538 22.06 21.63 13.96
N LEU A 539 20.91 21.86 13.34
CA LEU A 539 20.70 22.92 12.36
C LEU A 539 20.13 24.22 12.96
N GLY A 540 19.89 24.28 14.27
CA GLY A 540 19.31 25.45 14.93
C GLY A 540 17.85 25.75 14.54
N GLN A 541 17.09 24.73 14.12
CA GLN A 541 15.70 24.87 13.69
C GLN A 541 14.75 25.29 14.83
N PHE A 542 15.07 24.90 16.06
CA PHE A 542 14.31 25.19 17.27
C PHE A 542 15.23 25.24 18.48
N THR A 543 14.74 25.83 19.59
CA THR A 543 15.42 25.81 20.88
C THR A 543 15.20 24.46 21.58
N PRO A 544 16.26 23.67 21.82
CA PRO A 544 16.13 22.36 22.46
C PRO A 544 15.66 22.47 23.92
N ASP A 545 14.89 21.49 24.37
CA ASP A 545 14.63 21.25 25.79
C ASP A 545 15.49 20.06 26.23
N ASN A 546 16.21 20.20 27.34
CA ASN A 546 17.06 19.12 27.87
C ASN A 546 16.26 17.85 28.17
N SER A 547 14.97 17.98 28.48
CA SER A 547 14.08 16.85 28.70
C SER A 547 13.64 16.12 27.41
N ASP A 548 14.03 16.59 26.21
CA ASP A 548 13.76 15.93 24.92
C ASP A 548 14.84 14.91 24.53
N LYS A 549 15.88 14.79 25.34
CA LYS A 549 17.03 13.91 25.10
C LYS A 549 17.57 13.32 26.39
N VAL A 550 18.37 12.27 26.27
CA VAL A 550 19.13 11.67 27.36
C VAL A 550 20.59 11.64 26.96
N ILE A 551 21.45 12.25 27.78
CA ILE A 551 22.90 12.15 27.60
C ILE A 551 23.33 10.77 28.08
N ILE A 552 23.93 9.99 27.19
CA ILE A 552 24.42 8.64 27.51
C ILE A 552 25.94 8.57 27.60
N ARG A 553 26.66 9.44 26.89
CA ARG A 553 28.12 9.32 26.76
C ARG A 553 28.80 9.45 28.11
N GLY A 554 29.64 8.47 28.44
CA GLY A 554 30.40 8.40 29.69
C GLY A 554 29.56 8.19 30.95
N ARG A 555 28.24 7.98 30.84
CA ARG A 555 27.38 7.68 32.00
C ARG A 555 27.60 6.25 32.46
N LYS A 556 27.73 6.06 33.78
CA LYS A 556 27.93 4.72 34.40
C LYS A 556 26.75 4.29 35.26
N ASP A 557 25.84 5.21 35.56
CA ASP A 557 24.67 5.00 36.41
C ASP A 557 23.51 4.36 35.61
N HIS A 558 23.66 3.07 35.28
CA HIS A 558 22.76 2.39 34.35
C HIS A 558 21.28 2.42 34.74
N GLN A 559 20.95 2.36 36.03
CA GLN A 559 19.55 2.41 36.49
C GLN A 559 18.91 3.78 36.25
N THR A 560 19.64 4.85 36.53
CA THR A 560 19.19 6.23 36.31
C THR A 560 18.99 6.48 34.82
N VAL A 561 19.99 6.15 33.99
CA VAL A 561 19.88 6.31 32.53
C VAL A 561 18.71 5.50 31.96
N ARG A 562 18.50 4.26 32.43
CA ARG A 562 17.32 3.47 32.04
C ARG A 562 16.02 4.17 32.40
N LYS A 563 15.91 4.76 33.59
CA LYS A 563 14.74 5.53 34.02
C LYS A 563 14.53 6.76 33.14
N GLU A 564 15.58 7.53 32.87
CA GLU A 564 15.56 8.69 31.96
C GLU A 564 15.08 8.29 30.55
N LEU A 565 15.60 7.20 29.99
CA LEU A 565 15.17 6.67 28.69
C LEU A 565 13.70 6.25 28.69
N LEU A 566 13.21 5.61 29.75
CA LEU A 566 11.79 5.25 29.90
C LEU A 566 10.90 6.49 30.01
N THR A 567 11.30 7.47 30.81
CA THR A 567 10.59 8.75 30.96
C THR A 567 10.52 9.50 29.64
N LEU A 568 11.63 9.58 28.90
CA LEU A 568 11.66 10.22 27.59
C LEU A 568 10.69 9.55 26.59
N ARG A 569 10.59 8.22 26.60
CA ARG A 569 9.64 7.47 25.75
C ARG A 569 8.17 7.69 26.12
N GLN A 570 7.88 8.19 27.33
CA GLN A 570 6.53 8.44 27.83
C GLN A 570 6.08 9.90 27.63
N LYS A 571 6.94 10.78 27.09
CA LYS A 571 6.54 12.16 26.81
C LYS A 571 5.37 12.22 25.84
N GLU A 572 4.50 13.21 26.04
CA GLU A 572 3.37 13.48 25.16
C GLU A 572 3.76 14.31 23.93
N TYR A 573 4.92 14.97 23.96
CA TYR A 573 5.54 15.66 22.83
C TYR A 573 7.01 16.01 23.12
N ILE A 574 7.71 16.47 22.08
CA ILE A 574 9.06 17.07 22.15
C ILE A 574 9.08 18.39 21.35
N ASN A 575 9.99 19.31 21.64
CA ASN A 575 10.08 20.63 20.98
C ASN A 575 10.27 20.55 19.48
N ALA A 576 10.93 19.51 18.97
CA ALA A 576 11.05 19.28 17.53
C ALA A 576 9.69 19.20 16.81
N CYS A 577 8.62 18.78 17.52
CA CYS A 577 7.27 18.71 16.97
C CYS A 577 6.67 20.08 16.66
N ARG A 578 7.23 21.16 17.21
CA ARG A 578 6.82 22.54 16.93
C ARG A 578 7.32 23.07 15.59
N LYS A 579 8.20 22.32 14.92
CA LYS A 579 8.82 22.62 13.62
C LYS A 579 8.72 21.44 12.65
N CYS A 580 7.64 20.67 12.76
CA CYS A 580 7.39 19.49 11.96
C CYS A 580 5.87 19.29 11.83
N THR A 581 5.38 18.91 10.66
CA THR A 581 3.95 18.59 10.45
C THR A 581 3.57 17.19 10.94
N GLY A 582 4.56 16.39 11.35
CA GLY A 582 4.39 15.00 11.79
C GLY A 582 4.36 14.05 10.58
N THR A 583 3.62 12.95 10.68
CA THR A 583 3.44 11.99 9.58
C THR A 583 1.97 11.83 9.18
N LEU A 584 1.17 12.83 9.54
CA LEU A 584 -0.28 12.87 9.32
C LEU A 584 -0.64 13.34 7.92
N GLU A 585 0.25 14.14 7.33
CA GLU A 585 0.07 14.66 6.00
C GLU A 585 0.21 13.56 4.93
N GLU A 586 -0.06 13.98 3.71
CA GLU A 586 -0.23 13.09 2.57
C GLU A 586 1.05 12.34 2.23
N ASP A 587 0.87 11.22 1.54
CA ASP A 587 1.97 10.49 0.93
C ASP A 587 2.58 11.33 -0.21
N ILE A 588 3.88 11.57 -0.14
CA ILE A 588 4.65 12.35 -1.12
C ILE A 588 5.68 11.47 -1.84
N ILE A 589 6.03 11.86 -3.06
CA ILE A 589 6.96 11.11 -3.91
C ILE A 589 8.37 11.18 -3.29
N PRO A 590 9.01 10.04 -3.01
CA PRO A 590 10.39 10.01 -2.54
C PRO A 590 11.36 10.65 -3.52
N GLY A 591 12.28 11.47 -3.00
CA GLY A 591 13.46 11.91 -3.76
C GLY A 591 13.22 12.95 -4.84
N ILE A 592 12.16 13.75 -4.74
CA ILE A 592 12.08 14.99 -5.51
C ILE A 592 13.32 15.84 -5.17
N GLN A 593 14.15 16.12 -6.18
CA GLN A 593 15.39 16.87 -6.01
C GLN A 593 15.12 18.39 -6.02
N LEU A 594 15.81 19.13 -5.17
CA LEU A 594 15.88 20.59 -5.26
C LEU A 594 16.69 20.99 -6.49
N ASN A 595 16.21 21.97 -7.25
CA ASN A 595 16.99 22.57 -8.33
C ASN A 595 18.24 23.23 -7.75
N LYS A 596 19.41 22.97 -8.35
CA LYS A 596 20.72 23.53 -7.93
C LYS A 596 20.76 25.08 -7.83
N ILE A 597 19.74 25.77 -8.35
CA ILE A 597 19.71 27.24 -8.50
C ILE A 597 19.29 27.95 -7.18
N ASN A 598 18.66 27.28 -6.22
CA ASN A 598 18.08 27.96 -5.03
C ASN A 598 18.94 27.91 -3.75
N LEU A 599 20.26 27.63 -3.85
CA LEU A 599 21.16 27.62 -2.68
C LEU A 599 21.94 28.93 -2.49
N VAL A 600 21.61 29.98 -3.24
CA VAL A 600 22.09 31.34 -3.00
C VAL A 600 20.87 32.21 -2.72
N ASN A 601 20.48 32.27 -1.45
CA ASN A 601 19.87 33.42 -0.79
C ASN A 601 19.72 33.12 0.71
#